data_AF-A0A4Q5QYY7-F1
#
_entry.id   AF-A0A4Q5QYY7-F1
#
_cell.length_a   1.000
_cell.length_b   1.000
_cell.length_c   1.000
_cell.angle_alpha   90.00
_cell.angle_beta   90.00
_cell.angle_gamma   90.00
#
_symmetry.space_group_name_H-M   'P 1'
#
loop_
_entity.id
_entity.type
_entity.pdbx_description
1 polymer ?
#
loop_
_entity_poly.entity_id
_entity_poly.type
_entity_poly.pdbx_seq_one_letter_code
_entity_poly.pdbx_strand_id
1 'polypeptide(L)'
;VETSFRIADRSVTAERRRLLETTNIFATASFVEPVLRYKTHDLKIDEMVGVPGGPLNGLPHDVQVAFAELSLSGLFDGDDATGAVKRVGRYAPYKHQIEMLQRGVQPGKPGIVTSGTGSGKTESFMLPIMAALSREAVAWTKPESGYLQSPWWKPQRSPWSPQRNGEQRPAAVRALVLYPMNALVEDQMVRLRRTLDSDEARSVMDDRFAGNRLFFGQYTSSTPVTGYESHPRIAGGDVEKKRRQRRQRELRAVMKKADREQIDARAHDVAELKKAQEEGRKAPDLTRFIFPSLDGGEMLSRWDMQATPPDLLVTNASMLGAMLSREVEEPIFEKTRQWLEGNDDAYFYLVFDELHLIRGSAGTEVSYLIKSLIQRLGLDQPAHRHKLRILASSASFPMDGEPGVQSRRYLRDLFAPFGTSSKSGDEGSIEEDFWADCVVKGEVDLPPWTGGALSPDPFVRLMKAARPAGRDFIAKVVRSGNLDDAIAGVADVLGVTESGDGRIQAVAEAAAAVLTNACRDGEGVRATSVADLAGRLFGNAAGAETAVQGLMLARALPESGQWDARVTQGTPSFRIHAFVRNVEGLFGAPSVVDEKVTFTDLSVERGLSHGQPALGQVRGRRLFE
;
A
#
# COMPACT_ATOMS: atom_id res chain seq x y z
N VAL A 1 -18.86 -12.24 -25.70
CA VAL A 1 -19.47 -10.89 -25.57
C VAL A 1 -20.71 -10.81 -26.45
N GLU A 2 -21.85 -11.28 -25.96
CA GLU A 2 -23.13 -11.18 -26.67
C GLU A 2 -23.88 -9.91 -26.25
N THR A 3 -24.60 -9.28 -27.18
CA THR A 3 -25.42 -8.10 -26.92
C THR A 3 -26.80 -8.52 -26.41
N SER A 4 -27.41 -7.72 -25.53
CA SER A 4 -28.78 -7.92 -25.07
C SER A 4 -29.80 -7.88 -26.22
N PHE A 5 -29.44 -7.27 -27.35
CA PHE A 5 -30.24 -7.20 -28.57
C PHE A 5 -29.59 -8.01 -29.68
N ARG A 6 -30.35 -8.92 -30.29
CA ARG A 6 -29.86 -9.80 -31.36
C ARG A 6 -29.73 -9.04 -32.68
N ILE A 7 -28.57 -9.14 -33.32
CA ILE A 7 -28.39 -8.69 -34.71
C ILE A 7 -29.01 -9.75 -35.63
N ALA A 8 -29.95 -9.35 -36.49
CA ALA A 8 -30.67 -10.28 -37.36
C ALA A 8 -29.78 -10.89 -38.45
N ASP A 9 -28.80 -10.13 -38.95
CA ASP A 9 -27.84 -10.58 -39.94
C ASP A 9 -26.75 -11.46 -39.29
N ARG A 10 -26.67 -12.72 -39.73
CA ARG A 10 -25.69 -13.70 -39.23
C ARG A 10 -24.26 -13.35 -39.63
N SER A 11 -24.05 -12.74 -40.80
CA SER A 11 -22.72 -12.37 -41.27
C SER A 11 -22.14 -11.23 -40.41
N VAL A 12 -22.95 -10.22 -40.11
CA VAL A 12 -22.59 -9.11 -39.21
C VAL A 12 -22.33 -9.62 -37.79
N THR A 13 -23.14 -10.57 -37.33
CA THR A 13 -22.94 -11.20 -36.00
C THR A 13 -21.60 -11.94 -35.91
N ALA A 14 -21.28 -12.74 -36.93
CA ALA A 14 -20.02 -13.49 -36.99
C ALA A 14 -18.81 -12.56 -37.09
N GLU A 15 -18.87 -11.53 -37.94
CA GLU A 15 -17.78 -10.58 -38.11
C GLU A 15 -17.57 -9.69 -36.88
N ARG A 16 -18.66 -9.25 -36.23
CA ARG A 16 -18.58 -8.57 -34.92
C ARG A 16 -17.86 -9.45 -33.90
N ARG A 17 -18.22 -10.73 -33.83
CA ARG A 17 -17.57 -11.67 -32.92
C ARG A 17 -16.09 -11.81 -33.23
N ARG A 18 -15.73 -11.98 -34.51
CA ARG A 18 -14.34 -12.01 -34.98
C ARG A 18 -13.56 -10.76 -34.54
N LEU A 19 -14.12 -9.57 -34.74
CA LEU A 19 -13.51 -8.30 -34.32
C LEU A 19 -13.28 -8.27 -32.80
N LEU A 20 -14.29 -8.59 -32.00
CA LEU A 20 -14.16 -8.57 -30.53
C LEU A 20 -13.24 -9.66 -29.99
N GLU A 21 -13.07 -10.77 -30.70
CA GLU A 21 -12.12 -11.84 -30.38
C GLU A 21 -10.70 -11.54 -30.91
N THR A 22 -10.53 -10.51 -31.74
CA THR A 22 -9.21 -10.10 -32.25
C THR A 22 -8.47 -9.30 -31.17
N THR A 23 -7.20 -9.68 -30.92
CA THR A 23 -6.31 -8.99 -29.96
C THR A 23 -6.15 -7.51 -30.31
N ASN A 24 -6.14 -6.66 -29.28
CA ASN A 24 -6.06 -5.19 -29.35
C ASN A 24 -7.31 -4.48 -29.89
N ILE A 25 -8.41 -5.20 -30.14
CA ILE A 25 -9.70 -4.59 -30.47
C ILE A 25 -10.52 -4.36 -29.19
N PHE A 26 -11.02 -5.43 -28.59
CA PHE A 26 -11.77 -5.36 -27.32
C PHE A 26 -10.86 -5.52 -26.11
N ALA A 27 -9.95 -6.49 -26.17
CA ALA A 27 -8.95 -6.75 -25.13
C ALA A 27 -7.56 -6.75 -25.75
N THR A 28 -6.58 -6.16 -25.06
CA THR A 28 -5.18 -6.24 -25.49
C THR A 28 -4.57 -7.60 -25.15
N ALA A 29 -3.38 -7.89 -25.69
CA ALA A 29 -2.57 -8.98 -25.16
C ALA A 29 -2.41 -8.81 -23.63
N SER A 30 -2.47 -9.93 -22.90
CA SER A 30 -2.20 -9.93 -21.46
C SER A 30 -0.71 -9.74 -21.22
N PHE A 31 -0.37 -8.93 -20.22
CA PHE A 31 1.01 -8.72 -19.79
C PHE A 31 1.24 -9.41 -18.46
N VAL A 32 2.40 -10.02 -18.32
CA VAL A 32 2.89 -10.61 -17.07
C VAL A 32 3.95 -9.66 -16.51
N GLU A 33 3.72 -9.19 -15.30
CA GLU A 33 4.65 -8.33 -14.57
C GLU A 33 5.16 -9.06 -13.32
N PRO A 34 6.47 -9.33 -13.23
CA PRO A 34 7.06 -9.83 -11.99
C PRO A 34 7.00 -8.76 -10.88
N VAL A 35 6.42 -9.13 -9.74
CA VAL A 35 6.49 -8.36 -8.50
C VAL A 35 7.76 -8.79 -7.79
N LEU A 36 8.81 -7.99 -7.97
CA LEU A 36 10.14 -8.29 -7.47
C LEU A 36 10.18 -8.29 -5.95
N ARG A 37 10.99 -9.19 -5.40
CA ARG A 37 11.35 -9.23 -3.98
C ARG A 37 12.68 -8.50 -3.77
N TYR A 38 12.96 -8.15 -2.52
CA TYR A 38 14.12 -7.37 -2.13
C TYR A 38 14.94 -8.18 -1.12
N LYS A 39 16.24 -7.89 -1.05
CA LYS A 39 17.12 -8.57 -0.10
C LYS A 39 16.64 -8.34 1.33
N THR A 40 16.49 -9.42 2.08
CA THR A 40 16.11 -9.41 3.49
C THR A 40 17.32 -9.10 4.37
N HIS A 41 17.04 -8.53 5.54
CA HIS A 41 17.99 -8.45 6.63
C HIS A 41 18.22 -9.86 7.21
N ASP A 42 19.38 -10.07 7.85
CA ASP A 42 19.77 -11.39 8.36
C ASP A 42 19.01 -11.81 9.63
N LEU A 43 18.44 -10.82 10.33
CA LEU A 43 17.66 -10.98 11.57
C LEU A 43 16.22 -10.53 11.36
N LYS A 44 15.29 -11.19 12.03
CA LYS A 44 13.91 -10.72 12.25
C LYS A 44 13.87 -9.62 13.31
N ILE A 45 12.73 -8.93 13.40
CA ILE A 45 12.57 -7.78 14.31
C ILE A 45 12.76 -8.19 15.78
N ASP A 46 12.17 -9.31 16.20
CA ASP A 46 12.32 -9.87 17.55
C ASP A 46 13.77 -10.29 17.85
N GLU A 47 14.47 -10.84 16.86
CA GLU A 47 15.85 -11.27 16.97
C GLU A 47 16.84 -10.10 17.07
N MET A 48 16.42 -8.86 16.73
CA MET A 48 17.25 -7.66 16.89
C MET A 48 17.30 -7.15 18.33
N VAL A 49 16.38 -7.59 19.19
CA VAL A 49 16.29 -7.15 20.59
C VAL A 49 17.52 -7.61 21.36
N GLY A 50 18.22 -6.66 21.99
CA GLY A 50 19.41 -6.91 22.80
C GLY A 50 20.68 -7.24 22.02
N VAL A 51 20.67 -7.17 20.68
CA VAL A 51 21.85 -7.44 19.84
C VAL A 51 22.87 -6.29 19.95
N PRO A 52 24.08 -6.52 20.49
CA PRO A 52 25.10 -5.48 20.59
C PRO A 52 25.50 -4.94 19.21
N GLY A 53 25.47 -3.61 19.04
CA GLY A 53 25.76 -2.98 17.76
C GLY A 53 24.71 -3.24 16.66
N GLY A 54 23.59 -3.88 17.00
CA GLY A 54 22.48 -4.12 16.07
C GLY A 54 21.64 -2.87 15.77
N PRO A 55 20.62 -2.99 14.89
CA PRO A 55 19.80 -1.87 14.45
C PRO A 55 19.07 -1.11 15.57
N LEU A 56 18.78 -1.77 16.69
CA LEU A 56 18.04 -1.21 17.83
C LEU A 56 18.96 -0.74 18.97
N ASN A 57 20.29 -0.84 18.81
CA ASN A 57 21.26 -0.58 19.88
C ASN A 57 21.16 0.83 20.50
N GLY A 58 20.64 1.82 19.75
CA GLY A 58 20.42 3.17 20.25
C GLY A 58 19.20 3.36 21.18
N LEU A 59 18.39 2.32 21.38
CA LEU A 59 17.18 2.35 22.20
C LEU A 59 17.38 1.58 23.51
N PRO A 60 16.80 2.03 24.64
CA PRO A 60 16.74 1.25 25.88
C PRO A 60 16.08 -0.12 25.68
N HIS A 61 16.48 -1.13 26.45
CA HIS A 61 16.05 -2.51 26.21
C HIS A 61 14.53 -2.72 26.29
N ASP A 62 13.86 -2.09 27.26
CA ASP A 62 12.40 -2.09 27.39
C ASP A 62 11.71 -1.46 26.17
N VAL A 63 12.28 -0.38 25.62
CA VAL A 63 11.84 0.23 24.36
C VAL A 63 12.05 -0.72 23.18
N GLN A 64 13.18 -1.42 23.11
CA GLN A 64 13.43 -2.40 22.04
C GLN A 64 12.37 -3.51 22.04
N VAL A 65 12.05 -4.04 23.23
CA VAL A 65 11.00 -5.07 23.39
C VAL A 65 9.64 -4.53 22.97
N ALA A 66 9.24 -3.36 23.48
CA ALA A 66 7.94 -2.77 23.17
C ALA A 66 7.80 -2.43 21.68
N PHE A 67 8.86 -1.90 21.07
CA PHE A 67 8.95 -1.64 19.64
C PHE A 67 8.79 -2.94 18.83
N ALA A 68 9.55 -3.99 19.17
CA ALA A 68 9.51 -5.25 18.44
C ALA A 68 8.11 -5.87 18.50
N GLU A 69 7.52 -5.95 19.69
CA GLU A 69 6.17 -6.51 19.86
C GLU A 69 5.12 -5.70 19.11
N LEU A 70 5.17 -4.36 19.18
CA LEU A 70 4.21 -3.51 18.48
C LEU A 70 4.38 -3.62 16.96
N SER A 71 5.61 -3.61 16.43
CA SER A 71 5.86 -3.78 14.99
C SER A 71 5.39 -5.14 14.47
N LEU A 72 5.46 -6.18 15.30
CA LEU A 72 4.96 -7.52 14.98
C LEU A 72 3.45 -7.70 15.24
N SER A 73 2.72 -6.63 15.58
CA SER A 73 1.28 -6.65 15.86
C SER A 73 0.41 -6.15 14.70
N GLY A 74 0.94 -6.16 13.47
CA GLY A 74 0.17 -5.82 12.27
C GLY A 74 0.91 -4.98 11.23
N LEU A 75 2.04 -4.36 11.59
CA LEU A 75 2.96 -3.79 10.57
C LEU A 75 3.70 -4.93 9.86
N PHE A 76 4.17 -5.90 10.63
CA PHE A 76 4.72 -7.18 10.20
C PHE A 76 3.89 -8.32 10.82
N ASP A 77 3.80 -9.45 10.13
CA ASP A 77 3.15 -10.63 10.68
C ASP A 77 4.00 -11.23 11.79
N GLY A 78 3.39 -11.35 12.98
CA GLY A 78 3.98 -11.99 14.14
C GLY A 78 3.08 -13.06 14.75
N ASP A 79 3.71 -14.01 15.42
CA ASP A 79 3.07 -15.06 16.20
C ASP A 79 3.35 -14.84 17.69
N ASP A 80 2.44 -15.31 18.55
CA ASP A 80 2.64 -15.23 20.00
C ASP A 80 3.80 -16.11 20.45
N ALA A 81 4.56 -15.61 21.43
CA ALA A 81 5.70 -16.30 22.00
C ALA A 81 5.72 -16.18 23.53
N THR A 82 6.39 -17.14 24.17
CA THR A 82 6.67 -17.11 25.61
C THR A 82 8.08 -16.56 25.83
N GLY A 83 8.25 -15.58 26.71
CA GLY A 83 9.57 -15.05 27.05
C GLY A 83 9.55 -13.54 27.34
N ALA A 84 10.73 -12.93 27.25
CA ALA A 84 10.90 -11.48 27.43
C ALA A 84 10.24 -10.67 26.30
N VAL A 85 10.37 -11.18 25.07
CA VAL A 85 9.65 -10.73 23.87
C VAL A 85 8.50 -11.71 23.63
N LYS A 86 7.27 -11.22 23.65
CA LYS A 86 6.04 -12.01 23.58
C LYS A 86 5.51 -12.20 22.16
N ARG A 87 6.16 -11.62 21.16
CA ARG A 87 5.80 -11.75 19.74
C ARG A 87 7.04 -11.97 18.90
N VAL A 88 6.98 -12.96 18.01
CA VAL A 88 8.09 -13.32 17.11
C VAL A 88 7.68 -13.15 15.66
N GLY A 89 8.60 -12.67 14.82
CA GLY A 89 8.33 -12.42 13.42
C GLY A 89 8.24 -13.69 12.60
N ARG A 90 7.34 -13.70 11.61
CA ARG A 90 7.30 -14.79 10.61
C ARG A 90 8.44 -14.68 9.60
N TYR A 91 8.85 -13.47 9.27
CA TYR A 91 9.85 -13.18 8.26
C TYR A 91 10.75 -12.00 8.68
N ALA A 92 11.93 -11.96 8.08
CA ALA A 92 12.83 -10.82 8.26
C ALA A 92 12.37 -9.63 7.41
N PRO A 93 12.55 -8.40 7.91
CA PRO A 93 12.34 -7.18 7.13
C PRO A 93 13.36 -7.06 5.99
N TYR A 94 13.08 -6.24 5.00
CA TYR A 94 14.04 -5.92 3.94
C TYR A 94 15.17 -5.04 4.46
N LYS A 95 16.36 -5.11 3.84
CA LYS A 95 17.53 -4.31 4.24
C LYS A 95 17.23 -2.81 4.23
N HIS A 96 16.55 -2.31 3.19
CA HIS A 96 16.18 -0.89 3.10
C HIS A 96 15.21 -0.44 4.18
N GLN A 97 14.36 -1.34 4.71
CA GLN A 97 13.46 -1.02 5.83
C GLN A 97 14.25 -0.79 7.12
N ILE A 98 15.27 -1.61 7.37
CA ILE A 98 16.15 -1.49 8.53
C ILE A 98 17.07 -0.27 8.42
N GLU A 99 17.59 0.02 7.22
CA GLU A 99 18.36 1.25 6.99
C GLU A 99 17.51 2.50 7.24
N MET A 100 16.26 2.50 6.78
CA MET A 100 15.31 3.60 7.05
C MET A 100 14.99 3.75 8.54
N LEU A 101 14.87 2.65 9.29
CA LEU A 101 14.76 2.66 10.75
C LEU A 101 15.98 3.34 11.39
N GLN A 102 17.19 2.89 11.05
CA GLN A 102 18.43 3.41 11.60
C GLN A 102 18.62 4.90 11.33
N ARG A 103 18.24 5.37 10.13
CA ARG A 103 18.24 6.79 9.79
C ARG A 103 17.19 7.58 10.56
N GLY A 104 15.95 7.08 10.57
CA GLY A 104 14.81 7.79 11.16
C GLY A 104 14.91 8.01 12.67
N VAL A 105 15.61 7.14 13.40
CA VAL A 105 15.85 7.33 14.85
C VAL A 105 16.96 8.34 15.15
N GLN A 106 17.70 8.83 14.15
CA GLN A 106 18.82 9.75 14.32
C GLN A 106 18.51 11.17 13.82
N PRO A 107 18.99 12.23 14.53
CA PRO A 107 18.87 13.60 14.05
C PRO A 107 19.76 13.86 12.83
N GLY A 108 19.33 14.75 11.94
CA GLY A 108 20.10 15.13 10.76
C GLY A 108 20.29 14.03 9.73
N LYS A 109 19.45 12.98 9.75
CA LYS A 109 19.50 11.85 8.82
C LYS A 109 18.17 11.66 8.10
N PRO A 110 17.76 12.56 7.18
CA PRO A 110 16.61 12.31 6.33
C PRO A 110 16.73 10.95 5.62
N GLY A 111 15.61 10.25 5.49
CA GLY A 111 15.54 8.97 4.80
C GLY A 111 14.50 9.01 3.69
N ILE A 112 14.92 8.73 2.45
CA ILE A 112 14.04 8.63 1.29
C ILE A 112 14.17 7.23 0.71
N VAL A 113 13.16 6.38 0.92
CA VAL A 113 13.19 5.01 0.37
C VAL A 113 12.79 5.01 -1.11
N THR A 114 13.61 4.36 -1.94
CA THR A 114 13.33 4.17 -3.36
C THR A 114 13.23 2.68 -3.69
N SER A 115 12.03 2.26 -4.10
CA SER A 115 11.75 0.87 -4.46
C SER A 115 10.42 0.77 -5.23
N GLY A 116 10.21 -0.37 -5.90
CA GLY A 116 9.02 -0.64 -6.70
C GLY A 116 7.76 -0.86 -5.85
N THR A 117 6.62 -1.10 -6.49
CA THR A 117 5.39 -1.43 -5.75
C THR A 117 5.52 -2.76 -5.01
N GLY A 118 4.98 -2.85 -3.79
CA GLY A 118 5.03 -4.07 -2.99
C GLY A 118 6.37 -4.34 -2.28
N SER A 119 7.31 -3.39 -2.31
CA SER A 119 8.62 -3.45 -1.66
C SER A 119 8.62 -3.10 -0.15
N GLY A 120 7.45 -2.82 0.40
CA GLY A 120 7.28 -2.43 1.79
C GLY A 120 7.77 -1.00 2.11
N LYS A 121 7.41 -0.03 1.25
CA LYS A 121 7.68 1.40 1.46
C LYS A 121 7.01 1.95 2.73
N THR A 122 5.77 1.53 3.00
CA THR A 122 5.03 1.94 4.20
C THR A 122 5.75 1.53 5.47
N GLU A 123 6.17 0.27 5.54
CA GLU A 123 6.92 -0.30 6.65
C GLU A 123 8.25 0.44 6.86
N SER A 124 8.89 0.88 5.78
CA SER A 124 10.17 1.61 5.84
C SER A 124 10.06 2.94 6.61
N PHE A 125 8.98 3.70 6.46
CA PHE A 125 8.78 4.93 7.23
C PHE A 125 8.02 4.71 8.54
N MET A 126 7.23 3.64 8.65
CA MET A 126 6.49 3.33 9.89
C MET A 126 7.40 2.80 10.99
N LEU A 127 8.41 1.98 10.68
CA LEU A 127 9.36 1.45 11.66
C LEU A 127 10.00 2.55 12.55
N PRO A 128 10.63 3.62 12.00
CA PRO A 128 11.19 4.68 12.84
C PRO A 128 10.14 5.45 13.64
N ILE A 129 8.92 5.63 13.11
CA ILE A 129 7.81 6.25 13.86
C ILE A 129 7.41 5.37 15.05
N MET A 130 7.27 4.06 14.85
CA MET A 130 6.95 3.12 15.92
C MET A 130 8.04 3.07 16.98
N ALA A 131 9.32 3.15 16.59
CA ALA A 131 10.43 3.21 17.54
C ALA A 131 10.33 4.48 18.42
N ALA A 132 10.04 5.63 17.81
CA ALA A 132 9.88 6.88 18.55
C ALA A 132 8.65 6.89 19.46
N LEU A 133 7.51 6.38 18.96
CA LEU A 133 6.29 6.24 19.76
C LEU A 133 6.52 5.30 20.93
N SER A 134 7.16 4.14 20.71
CA SER A 134 7.46 3.18 21.78
C SER A 134 8.39 3.78 22.83
N ARG A 135 9.38 4.57 22.41
CA ARG A 135 10.30 5.26 23.34
C ARG A 135 9.57 6.20 24.29
N GLU A 136 8.60 6.97 23.78
CA GLU A 136 7.79 7.84 24.63
C GLU A 136 6.79 7.04 25.48
N ALA A 137 6.18 6.01 24.87
CA ALA A 137 5.02 5.33 25.42
C ALA A 137 5.31 4.41 26.60
N VAL A 138 6.50 3.81 26.67
CA VAL A 138 6.91 3.02 27.84
C VAL A 138 7.00 3.85 29.12
N ALA A 139 7.17 5.17 28.99
CA ALA A 139 7.28 6.11 30.12
C ALA A 139 5.94 6.81 30.47
N TRP A 140 4.85 6.52 29.76
CA TRP A 140 3.59 7.20 30.00
C TRP A 140 2.91 6.74 31.30
N THR A 141 2.42 7.73 32.04
CA THR A 141 1.59 7.49 33.23
C THR A 141 0.30 6.79 32.83
N LYS A 142 -0.13 5.84 33.65
CA LYS A 142 -1.41 5.14 33.50
C LYS A 142 -2.58 6.15 33.45
N PRO A 143 -3.54 5.98 32.52
CA PRO A 143 -4.72 6.85 32.47
C PRO A 143 -5.67 6.63 33.67
N GLU A 144 -6.59 7.57 33.87
CA GLU A 144 -7.60 7.54 34.91
C GLU A 144 -8.58 6.34 34.78
N SER A 145 -9.24 5.99 35.88
CA SER A 145 -10.31 5.00 35.88
C SER A 145 -11.46 5.46 34.97
N GLY A 146 -11.80 4.65 33.96
CA GLY A 146 -12.86 4.97 33.00
C GLY A 146 -12.37 5.47 31.63
N TYR A 147 -11.05 5.57 31.41
CA TYR A 147 -10.45 5.82 30.10
C TYR A 147 -11.02 4.91 29.01
N LEU A 148 -11.54 5.52 27.94
CA LEU A 148 -12.22 4.87 26.80
C LEU A 148 -13.49 4.05 27.13
N GLN A 149 -14.02 4.13 28.36
CA GLN A 149 -15.18 3.33 28.77
C GLN A 149 -16.54 4.06 28.61
N SER A 150 -16.53 5.39 28.53
CA SER A 150 -17.75 6.22 28.57
C SER A 150 -17.99 7.03 27.28
N PRO A 151 -18.44 6.39 26.18
CA PRO A 151 -18.68 7.09 24.91
C PRO A 151 -19.88 8.03 24.98
N TRP A 152 -19.65 9.33 24.83
CA TRP A 152 -20.68 10.39 24.88
C TRP A 152 -21.81 10.21 23.86
N TRP A 153 -21.56 9.48 22.76
CA TRP A 153 -22.51 9.28 21.67
C TRP A 153 -23.57 8.20 21.98
N LYS A 154 -23.34 7.30 22.96
CA LYS A 154 -24.30 6.24 23.35
C LYS A 154 -25.57 6.80 23.98
N PRO A 155 -25.52 7.61 25.06
CA PRO A 155 -26.71 8.19 25.67
C PRO A 155 -27.47 9.07 24.66
N GLN A 156 -28.80 9.16 24.77
CA GLN A 156 -29.59 9.96 23.82
C GLN A 156 -29.32 11.47 23.95
N ARG A 157 -28.99 11.93 25.16
CA ARG A 157 -28.75 13.34 25.50
C ARG A 157 -27.53 13.49 26.41
N SER A 158 -26.35 13.49 25.81
CA SER A 158 -25.08 13.83 26.48
C SER A 158 -24.36 14.92 25.70
N PRO A 159 -23.67 15.89 26.33
CA PRO A 159 -22.73 16.75 25.62
C PRO A 159 -21.62 15.92 24.95
N TRP A 160 -20.97 16.48 23.93
CA TRP A 160 -19.76 15.89 23.39
C TRP A 160 -18.66 15.92 24.45
N SER A 161 -17.81 14.91 24.45
CA SER A 161 -16.62 14.82 25.30
C SER A 161 -15.47 14.29 24.44
N PRO A 162 -14.23 14.81 24.60
CA PRO A 162 -13.08 14.32 23.87
C PRO A 162 -12.86 12.83 24.11
N GLN A 163 -12.52 12.09 23.05
CA GLN A 163 -12.20 10.65 23.13
C GLN A 163 -11.10 10.33 24.16
N ARG A 164 -10.11 11.21 24.29
CA ARG A 164 -8.92 11.02 25.15
C ARG A 164 -9.11 11.51 26.59
N ASN A 165 -10.35 11.69 27.03
CA ASN A 165 -10.63 12.11 28.40
C ASN A 165 -10.11 11.08 29.43
N GLY A 166 -9.45 11.56 30.48
CA GLY A 166 -8.80 10.74 31.52
C GLY A 166 -7.35 10.34 31.19
N GLU A 167 -6.80 10.79 30.07
CA GLU A 167 -5.39 10.58 29.76
C GLU A 167 -4.48 11.59 30.47
N GLN A 168 -3.32 11.15 30.96
CA GLN A 168 -2.38 11.97 31.76
C GLN A 168 -1.09 12.36 31.01
N ARG A 169 -0.98 12.02 29.73
CA ARG A 169 0.18 12.32 28.89
C ARG A 169 -0.10 13.50 27.93
N PRO A 170 0.94 14.15 27.38
CA PRO A 170 0.76 15.23 26.43
C PRO A 170 0.02 14.78 25.16
N ALA A 171 -0.92 15.62 24.68
CA ALA A 171 -1.59 15.43 23.41
C ALA A 171 -0.94 16.30 22.32
N ALA A 172 -0.20 15.67 21.40
CA ALA A 172 0.56 16.33 20.34
C ALA A 172 0.67 15.41 19.11
N VAL A 173 0.87 16.01 17.93
CA VAL A 173 1.19 15.25 16.71
C VAL A 173 2.66 14.86 16.74
N ARG A 174 2.97 13.57 16.88
CA ARG A 174 4.34 13.03 16.80
C ARG A 174 4.76 12.84 15.35
N ALA A 175 3.83 12.36 14.53
CA ALA A 175 4.04 12.10 13.12
C ALA A 175 2.91 12.68 12.27
N LEU A 176 3.26 13.40 11.20
CA LEU A 176 2.33 13.87 10.18
C LEU A 176 2.68 13.20 8.85
N VAL A 177 1.72 12.47 8.28
CA VAL A 177 1.87 11.79 6.99
C VAL A 177 1.09 12.53 5.91
N LEU A 178 1.81 13.03 4.91
CA LEU A 178 1.26 13.69 3.74
C LEU A 178 1.13 12.70 2.58
N TYR A 179 -0.13 12.47 2.19
CA TYR A 179 -0.45 11.71 0.98
C TYR A 179 -0.86 12.63 -0.16
N PRO A 180 -0.50 12.29 -1.41
CA PRO A 180 -0.85 13.09 -2.58
C PRO A 180 -2.32 12.94 -2.99
N MET A 181 -2.99 11.83 -2.62
CA MET A 181 -4.36 11.52 -3.04
C MET A 181 -5.18 10.88 -1.91
N ASN A 182 -6.48 11.21 -1.83
CA ASN A 182 -7.38 10.68 -0.80
C ASN A 182 -7.58 9.16 -0.87
N ALA A 183 -7.56 8.56 -2.06
CA ALA A 183 -7.71 7.12 -2.22
C ALA A 183 -6.59 6.34 -1.52
N LEU A 184 -5.36 6.87 -1.59
CA LEU A 184 -4.21 6.30 -0.87
C LEU A 184 -4.40 6.42 0.64
N VAL A 185 -5.08 7.47 1.12
CA VAL A 185 -5.30 7.65 2.56
C VAL A 185 -6.18 6.56 3.14
N GLU A 186 -7.27 6.19 2.47
CA GLU A 186 -8.18 5.15 2.98
C GLU A 186 -7.49 3.78 3.11
N ASP A 187 -6.73 3.38 2.08
CA ASP A 187 -5.94 2.14 2.12
C ASP A 187 -4.93 2.13 3.28
N GLN A 188 -4.37 3.30 3.61
CA GLN A 188 -3.40 3.45 4.68
C GLN A 188 -4.07 3.47 6.05
N MET A 189 -5.31 3.97 6.16
CA MET A 189 -6.10 3.85 7.39
C MET A 189 -6.38 2.39 7.73
N VAL A 190 -6.68 1.54 6.74
CA VAL A 190 -6.82 0.09 6.97
C VAL A 190 -5.53 -0.52 7.53
N ARG A 191 -4.37 -0.13 6.98
CA ARG A 191 -3.05 -0.57 7.47
C ARG A 191 -2.75 -0.05 8.88
N LEU A 192 -3.07 1.20 9.18
CA LEU A 192 -2.89 1.79 10.52
C LEU A 192 -3.78 1.11 11.55
N ARG A 193 -5.04 0.80 11.22
CA ARG A 193 -5.93 0.02 12.10
C ARG A 193 -5.37 -1.37 12.39
N ARG A 194 -4.81 -2.05 11.39
CA ARG A 194 -4.09 -3.32 11.61
C ARG A 194 -2.88 -3.15 12.52
N THR A 195 -2.12 -2.08 12.36
CA THR A 195 -0.84 -1.86 13.07
C THR A 195 -1.04 -1.38 14.51
N LEU A 196 -2.02 -0.52 14.75
CA LEU A 196 -2.17 0.23 16.01
C LEU A 196 -3.45 -0.13 16.77
N ASP A 197 -4.35 -0.92 16.17
CA ASP A 197 -5.66 -1.21 16.76
C ASP A 197 -6.11 -2.68 16.58
N SER A 198 -5.18 -3.57 16.22
CA SER A 198 -5.38 -5.01 16.32
C SER A 198 -5.48 -5.46 17.78
N ASP A 199 -6.02 -6.65 18.01
CA ASP A 199 -6.13 -7.22 19.36
C ASP A 199 -4.73 -7.41 19.97
N GLU A 200 -3.76 -7.78 19.13
CA GLU A 200 -2.35 -7.91 19.46
C GLU A 200 -1.73 -6.56 19.83
N ALA A 201 -1.94 -5.51 19.03
CA ALA A 201 -1.39 -4.18 19.32
C ALA A 201 -1.99 -3.62 20.61
N ARG A 202 -3.29 -3.82 20.85
CA ARG A 202 -3.97 -3.43 22.09
C ARG A 202 -3.36 -4.15 23.30
N SER A 203 -3.09 -5.45 23.18
CA SER A 203 -2.43 -6.22 24.25
C SER A 203 -1.02 -5.69 24.54
N VAL A 204 -0.23 -5.34 23.51
CA VAL A 204 1.10 -4.73 23.69
C VAL A 204 0.97 -3.39 24.42
N MET A 205 0.00 -2.56 24.03
CA MET A 205 -0.23 -1.26 24.68
C MET A 205 -0.70 -1.40 26.14
N ASP A 206 -1.50 -2.42 26.45
CA ASP A 206 -1.91 -2.75 27.82
C ASP A 206 -0.70 -3.15 28.69
N ASP A 207 0.17 -4.00 28.16
CA ASP A 207 1.33 -4.53 28.89
C ASP A 207 2.51 -3.55 28.97
N ARG A 208 2.80 -2.83 27.88
CA ARG A 208 4.03 -2.04 27.71
C ARG A 208 3.82 -0.54 27.90
N PHE A 209 2.63 -0.02 27.63
CA PHE A 209 2.32 1.43 27.71
C PHE A 209 1.35 1.77 28.85
N ALA A 210 1.27 0.90 29.86
CA ALA A 210 0.39 1.05 31.02
C ALA A 210 -1.10 1.25 30.66
N GLY A 211 -1.56 0.66 29.56
CA GLY A 211 -2.94 0.80 29.08
C GLY A 211 -3.21 2.04 28.23
N ASN A 212 -2.22 2.90 27.98
CA ASN A 212 -2.38 4.03 27.05
C ASN A 212 -2.51 3.52 25.60
N ARG A 213 -3.37 4.14 24.80
CA ARG A 213 -3.46 3.88 23.37
C ARG A 213 -2.61 4.87 22.57
N LEU A 214 -2.06 4.39 21.45
CA LEU A 214 -1.53 5.25 20.39
C LEU A 214 -2.69 5.75 19.54
N PHE A 215 -2.85 7.08 19.47
CA PHE A 215 -3.94 7.68 18.72
C PHE A 215 -3.54 8.05 17.31
N PHE A 216 -4.39 7.75 16.34
CA PHE A 216 -4.20 8.13 14.96
C PHE A 216 -5.49 8.63 14.34
N GLY A 217 -5.41 9.47 13.31
CA GLY A 217 -6.59 10.00 12.66
C GLY A 217 -6.32 10.55 11.28
N GLN A 218 -7.31 10.41 10.40
CA GLN A 218 -7.33 11.04 9.10
C GLN A 218 -8.01 12.41 9.22
N TYR A 219 -7.28 13.47 8.86
CA TYR A 219 -7.79 14.83 8.78
C TYR A 219 -7.86 15.27 7.32
N THR A 220 -9.01 15.09 6.70
CA THR A 220 -9.31 15.43 5.29
C THR A 220 -10.66 16.17 5.21
N SER A 221 -11.12 16.47 4.00
CA SER A 221 -12.43 17.07 3.78
C SER A 221 -13.60 16.17 4.23
N SER A 222 -13.41 14.84 4.31
CA SER A 222 -14.44 13.90 4.77
C SER A 222 -14.54 13.78 6.29
N THR A 223 -13.52 14.21 7.05
CA THR A 223 -13.50 14.10 8.51
C THR A 223 -14.62 14.96 9.16
N PRO A 224 -15.60 14.35 9.85
CA PRO A 224 -16.68 15.07 10.51
C PRO A 224 -16.23 15.63 11.87
N VAL A 225 -16.92 16.56 12.51
CA VAL A 225 -17.74 17.62 11.90
C VAL A 225 -16.88 18.88 11.79
N THR A 226 -17.28 19.80 10.92
CA THR A 226 -16.50 21.02 10.68
C THR A 226 -16.74 22.11 11.72
N GLY A 227 -15.77 23.01 11.88
CA GLY A 227 -15.84 24.18 12.76
C GLY A 227 -15.67 23.86 14.25
N TYR A 228 -15.81 24.87 15.10
CA TYR A 228 -15.56 24.76 16.54
C TYR A 228 -16.61 23.93 17.27
N GLU A 229 -16.19 23.12 18.23
CA GLU A 229 -17.10 22.55 19.23
C GLU A 229 -17.76 23.67 20.04
N SER A 230 -16.98 24.66 20.48
CA SER A 230 -17.43 25.89 21.12
C SER A 230 -16.66 27.08 20.53
N HIS A 231 -17.36 27.99 19.83
CA HIS A 231 -16.71 29.09 19.12
C HIS A 231 -16.24 30.18 20.10
N PRO A 232 -14.97 30.65 20.05
CA PRO A 232 -14.41 31.56 21.06
C PRO A 232 -15.17 32.89 21.19
N ARG A 233 -15.68 33.43 20.07
CA ARG A 233 -16.37 34.74 20.03
C ARG A 233 -17.89 34.71 20.09
N ILE A 234 -18.55 33.70 19.51
CA ILE A 234 -20.02 33.71 19.28
C ILE A 234 -20.77 32.53 19.92
N ALA A 235 -20.12 31.71 20.76
CA ALA A 235 -20.74 30.55 21.40
C ALA A 235 -22.02 30.87 22.21
N GLY A 236 -22.14 32.08 22.74
CA GLY A 236 -23.31 32.54 23.49
C GLY A 236 -24.56 32.80 22.63
N GLY A 237 -24.40 33.03 21.32
CA GLY A 237 -25.49 33.40 20.41
C GLY A 237 -26.40 32.22 20.05
N ASP A 238 -27.71 32.46 19.96
CA ASP A 238 -28.70 31.41 19.69
C ASP A 238 -28.51 30.71 18.34
N VAL A 239 -28.05 31.44 17.33
CA VAL A 239 -27.74 30.87 16.00
C VAL A 239 -26.60 29.86 16.10
N GLU A 240 -25.51 30.20 16.81
CA GLU A 240 -24.38 29.30 16.96
C GLU A 240 -24.71 28.11 17.85
N LYS A 241 -25.49 28.30 18.93
CA LYS A 241 -26.01 27.20 19.74
C LYS A 241 -26.81 26.20 18.89
N LYS A 242 -27.69 26.67 18.00
CA LYS A 242 -28.44 25.82 17.07
C LYS A 242 -27.52 25.10 16.08
N ARG A 243 -26.52 25.78 15.52
CA ARG A 243 -25.51 25.17 14.61
C ARG A 243 -24.69 24.09 15.32
N ARG A 244 -24.19 24.36 16.53
CA ARG A 244 -23.47 23.38 17.36
C ARG A 244 -24.33 22.16 17.67
N GLN A 245 -25.60 22.36 18.08
CA GLN A 245 -26.52 21.25 18.33
C GLN A 245 -26.75 20.38 17.08
N ARG A 246 -26.88 21.00 15.90
CA ARG A 246 -26.97 20.27 14.63
C ARG A 246 -25.71 19.45 14.36
N ARG A 247 -24.53 20.07 14.44
CA ARG A 247 -23.23 19.40 14.25
C ARG A 247 -23.03 18.26 15.24
N GLN A 248 -23.41 18.42 16.50
CA GLN A 248 -23.35 17.35 17.49
C GLN A 248 -24.30 16.19 17.18
N ARG A 249 -25.50 16.45 16.63
CA ARG A 249 -26.43 15.40 16.17
C ARG A 249 -25.86 14.64 14.98
N GLU A 250 -25.30 15.35 14.01
CA GLU A 250 -24.62 14.77 12.84
C GLU A 250 -23.44 13.90 13.29
N LEU A 251 -22.57 14.41 14.16
CA LEU A 251 -21.44 13.66 14.70
C LEU A 251 -21.89 12.41 15.45
N ARG A 252 -22.94 12.51 16.29
CA ARG A 252 -23.50 11.35 17.00
C ARG A 252 -24.01 10.28 16.03
N ALA A 253 -24.62 10.67 14.92
CA ALA A 253 -25.10 9.73 13.90
C ALA A 253 -23.93 9.02 13.21
N VAL A 254 -22.84 9.74 12.90
CA VAL A 254 -21.61 9.12 12.37
C VAL A 254 -21.03 8.12 13.37
N MET A 255 -20.87 8.50 14.63
CA MET A 255 -20.30 7.63 15.66
C MET A 255 -21.14 6.36 15.86
N LYS A 256 -22.48 6.48 15.92
CA LYS A 256 -23.37 5.31 16.03
C LYS A 256 -23.31 4.41 14.80
N LYS A 257 -23.14 5.00 13.61
CA LYS A 257 -22.99 4.23 12.37
C LYS A 257 -21.69 3.43 12.39
N ALA A 258 -20.58 4.09 12.70
CA ALA A 258 -19.26 3.45 12.83
C ALA A 258 -19.26 2.32 13.86
N ASP A 259 -19.84 2.54 15.05
CA ASP A 259 -19.96 1.51 16.10
C ASP A 259 -20.72 0.27 15.59
N ARG A 260 -21.85 0.48 14.91
CA ARG A 260 -22.65 -0.62 14.35
C ARG A 260 -21.89 -1.36 13.25
N GLU A 261 -21.30 -0.65 12.30
CA GLU A 261 -20.53 -1.26 11.21
C GLU A 261 -19.36 -2.09 11.76
N GLN A 262 -18.71 -1.62 12.82
CA GLN A 262 -17.63 -2.36 13.46
C GLN A 262 -18.11 -3.61 14.21
N ILE A 263 -19.26 -3.54 14.88
CA ILE A 263 -19.90 -4.71 15.51
C ILE A 263 -20.26 -5.75 14.44
N ASP A 264 -20.88 -5.32 13.35
CA ASP A 264 -21.28 -6.20 12.24
C ASP A 264 -20.06 -6.85 11.58
N ALA A 265 -18.97 -6.09 11.37
CA ALA A 265 -17.72 -6.60 10.80
C ALA A 265 -17.03 -7.62 11.72
N ARG A 266 -16.97 -7.36 13.03
CA ARG A 266 -16.44 -8.34 14.00
C ARG A 266 -17.27 -9.61 14.06
N ALA A 267 -18.61 -9.50 14.01
CA ALA A 267 -19.50 -10.66 13.97
C ALA A 267 -19.31 -11.47 12.68
N HIS A 268 -19.16 -10.80 11.54
CA HIS A 268 -18.83 -11.43 10.26
C HIS A 268 -17.48 -12.15 10.31
N ASP A 269 -16.43 -11.51 10.83
CA ASP A 269 -15.09 -12.12 10.98
C ASP A 269 -15.16 -13.42 11.81
N VAL A 270 -15.90 -13.43 12.92
CA VAL A 270 -16.08 -14.63 13.76
C VAL A 270 -16.82 -15.75 13.00
N ALA A 271 -17.89 -15.40 12.28
CA ALA A 271 -18.66 -16.39 11.51
C ALA A 271 -17.84 -16.99 10.36
N GLU A 272 -17.10 -16.16 9.63
CA GLU A 272 -16.24 -16.59 8.53
C GLU A 272 -15.04 -17.41 9.01
N LEU A 273 -14.45 -17.09 10.16
CA LEU A 273 -13.41 -17.90 10.78
C LEU A 273 -13.94 -19.29 11.16
N LYS A 274 -15.13 -19.35 11.79
CA LYS A 274 -15.76 -20.62 12.16
C LYS A 274 -16.03 -21.48 10.92
N LYS A 275 -16.63 -20.90 9.89
CA LYS A 275 -16.85 -21.57 8.60
C LYS A 275 -15.54 -22.04 7.97
N ALA A 276 -14.48 -21.24 8.07
CA ALA A 276 -13.17 -21.62 7.57
C ALA A 276 -12.61 -22.87 8.25
N GLN A 277 -12.74 -22.94 9.57
CA GLN A 277 -12.32 -24.08 10.37
C GLN A 277 -13.13 -25.34 10.06
N GLU A 278 -14.45 -25.21 9.93
CA GLU A 278 -15.35 -26.32 9.56
C GLU A 278 -15.05 -26.89 8.15
N GLU A 279 -14.71 -26.02 7.20
CA GLU A 279 -14.35 -26.38 5.83
C GLU A 279 -12.88 -26.78 5.66
N GLY A 280 -12.07 -26.73 6.73
CA GLY A 280 -10.63 -27.00 6.69
C GLY A 280 -9.84 -26.03 5.79
N ARG A 281 -10.35 -24.82 5.56
CA ARG A 281 -9.71 -23.78 4.75
C ARG A 281 -8.94 -22.79 5.64
N LYS A 282 -8.02 -22.05 5.02
CA LYS A 282 -7.27 -20.98 5.70
C LYS A 282 -8.23 -19.92 6.24
N ALA A 283 -7.91 -19.40 7.43
CA ALA A 283 -8.58 -18.26 8.02
C ALA A 283 -8.60 -17.07 7.03
N PRO A 284 -9.76 -16.44 6.81
CA PRO A 284 -9.86 -15.29 5.92
C PRO A 284 -9.22 -14.06 6.56
N ASP A 285 -8.88 -13.08 5.72
CA ASP A 285 -8.46 -11.77 6.20
C ASP A 285 -9.59 -11.09 6.97
N LEU A 286 -9.23 -10.45 8.09
CA LEU A 286 -10.17 -9.76 8.95
C LEU A 286 -10.72 -8.51 8.26
N THR A 287 -12.05 -8.47 8.13
CA THR A 287 -12.79 -7.37 7.50
C THR A 287 -12.98 -6.18 8.43
N ARG A 288 -12.89 -6.39 9.75
CA ARG A 288 -13.03 -5.32 10.77
C ARG A 288 -12.12 -4.11 10.55
N PHE A 289 -10.98 -4.27 9.88
CA PHE A 289 -10.04 -3.16 9.65
C PHE A 289 -10.48 -2.22 8.51
N ILE A 290 -11.46 -2.61 7.70
CA ILE A 290 -12.10 -1.73 6.72
C ILE A 290 -12.90 -0.63 7.43
N PHE A 291 -13.43 -0.94 8.62
CA PHE A 291 -14.26 -0.05 9.40
C PHE A 291 -13.49 0.50 10.60
N PRO A 292 -13.81 1.73 11.03
CA PRO A 292 -13.14 2.32 12.17
C PRO A 292 -13.59 1.73 13.51
N SER A 293 -12.67 1.68 14.47
CA SER A 293 -12.98 1.23 15.83
C SER A 293 -13.04 2.39 16.82
N LEU A 294 -14.18 2.52 17.52
CA LEU A 294 -14.41 3.59 18.51
C LEU A 294 -13.98 3.24 19.93
N ASP A 295 -13.60 1.99 20.17
CA ASP A 295 -13.04 1.45 21.40
C ASP A 295 -11.49 1.38 21.37
N GLY A 296 -10.89 2.00 20.34
CA GLY A 296 -9.47 1.92 20.00
C GLY A 296 -8.77 3.27 19.92
N GLY A 297 -7.63 3.28 19.23
CA GLY A 297 -6.81 4.48 19.00
C GLY A 297 -7.26 5.40 17.86
N GLU A 298 -8.24 4.98 17.03
CA GLU A 298 -8.66 5.79 15.89
C GLU A 298 -9.55 6.97 16.29
N MET A 299 -9.18 8.17 15.81
CA MET A 299 -9.92 9.40 16.03
C MET A 299 -10.72 9.77 14.77
N LEU A 300 -12.04 9.66 14.85
CA LEU A 300 -12.93 9.91 13.70
C LEU A 300 -13.39 11.35 13.55
N SER A 301 -13.16 12.20 14.54
CA SER A 301 -13.69 13.57 14.51
C SER A 301 -12.64 14.66 14.59
N ARG A 302 -12.89 15.74 13.84
CA ARG A 302 -12.12 16.97 13.93
C ARG A 302 -12.18 17.56 15.33
N TRP A 303 -13.33 17.49 16.01
CA TRP A 303 -13.45 18.00 17.38
C TRP A 303 -12.53 17.25 18.34
N ASP A 304 -12.44 15.91 18.21
CA ASP A 304 -11.51 15.11 19.01
C ASP A 304 -10.06 15.47 18.68
N MET A 305 -9.70 15.54 17.39
CA MET A 305 -8.32 15.86 16.98
C MET A 305 -7.91 17.31 17.30
N GLN A 306 -8.83 18.27 17.25
CA GLN A 306 -8.59 19.65 17.65
C GLN A 306 -8.40 19.74 19.17
N ALA A 307 -9.23 19.05 19.95
CA ALA A 307 -9.12 19.09 21.41
C ALA A 307 -7.92 18.31 21.93
N THR A 308 -7.61 17.15 21.37
CA THR A 308 -6.55 16.25 21.83
C THR A 308 -5.81 15.63 20.62
N PRO A 309 -4.85 16.34 20.02
CA PRO A 309 -4.22 15.98 18.75
C PRO A 309 -3.65 14.55 18.71
N PRO A 310 -3.94 13.73 17.68
CA PRO A 310 -3.50 12.34 17.61
C PRO A 310 -1.97 12.25 17.54
N ASP A 311 -1.41 11.12 17.94
CA ASP A 311 0.03 10.87 17.81
C ASP A 311 0.46 10.77 16.34
N LEU A 312 -0.37 10.14 15.49
CA LEU A 312 -0.17 10.04 14.05
C LEU A 312 -1.33 10.71 13.30
N LEU A 313 -1.04 11.79 12.58
CA LEU A 313 -2.01 12.53 11.79
C LEU A 313 -1.80 12.26 10.30
N VAL A 314 -2.82 11.76 9.63
CA VAL A 314 -2.81 11.56 8.18
C VAL A 314 -3.59 12.67 7.49
N THR A 315 -2.98 13.33 6.51
CA THR A 315 -3.64 14.41 5.76
C THR A 315 -3.11 14.52 4.33
N ASN A 316 -3.61 15.51 3.58
CA ASN A 316 -3.14 15.86 2.24
C ASN A 316 -2.72 17.33 2.18
N ALA A 317 -2.01 17.73 1.12
CA ALA A 317 -1.48 19.09 0.99
C ALA A 317 -2.58 20.17 1.07
N SER A 318 -3.72 19.97 0.39
CA SER A 318 -4.82 20.94 0.39
C SER A 318 -5.43 21.12 1.78
N MET A 319 -5.58 20.03 2.52
CA MET A 319 -6.12 20.08 3.88
C MET A 319 -5.11 20.65 4.86
N LEU A 320 -3.81 20.33 4.73
CA LEU A 320 -2.76 20.98 5.52
C LEU A 320 -2.77 22.50 5.32
N GLY A 321 -2.87 22.99 4.08
CA GLY A 321 -2.96 24.42 3.80
C GLY A 321 -4.18 25.09 4.45
N ALA A 322 -5.33 24.43 4.45
CA ALA A 322 -6.52 24.92 5.14
C ALA A 322 -6.39 24.84 6.68
N MET A 323 -5.71 23.84 7.24
CA MET A 323 -5.44 23.76 8.68
C MET A 323 -4.53 24.91 9.14
N LEU A 324 -3.45 25.17 8.40
CA LEU A 324 -2.50 26.26 8.72
C LEU A 324 -3.14 27.65 8.65
N SER A 325 -4.23 27.80 7.91
CA SER A 325 -4.89 29.09 7.69
C SER A 325 -6.04 29.38 8.67
N ARG A 326 -6.59 28.37 9.35
CA ARG A 326 -7.82 28.52 10.16
C ARG A 326 -7.53 28.40 11.65
N GLU A 327 -8.08 29.33 12.41
CA GLU A 327 -7.95 29.40 13.88
C GLU A 327 -8.52 28.16 14.61
N VAL A 328 -9.45 27.42 14.00
CA VAL A 328 -10.07 26.24 14.65
C VAL A 328 -9.08 25.07 14.82
N GLU A 329 -8.05 25.00 13.98
CA GLU A 329 -6.98 24.00 14.08
C GLU A 329 -5.75 24.48 14.86
N GLU A 330 -5.77 25.73 15.34
CA GLU A 330 -4.69 26.30 16.16
C GLU A 330 -4.27 25.39 17.34
N PRO A 331 -5.19 24.77 18.11
CA PRO A 331 -4.80 23.93 19.23
C PRO A 331 -3.96 22.71 18.83
N ILE A 332 -4.07 22.24 17.58
CA ILE A 332 -3.25 21.12 17.06
C ILE A 332 -1.79 21.53 17.02
N PHE A 333 -1.51 22.68 16.40
CA PHE A 333 -0.15 23.18 16.24
C PHE A 333 0.44 23.68 17.55
N GLU A 334 -0.35 24.41 18.35
CA GLU A 334 0.12 24.97 19.62
C GLU A 334 0.50 23.88 20.63
N LYS A 335 -0.34 22.86 20.82
CA LYS A 335 -0.01 21.75 21.73
C LYS A 335 1.18 20.93 21.23
N THR A 336 1.30 20.76 19.91
CA THR A 336 2.44 20.05 19.32
C THR A 336 3.74 20.84 19.50
N ARG A 337 3.70 22.16 19.30
CA ARG A 337 4.83 23.06 19.55
C ARG A 337 5.24 23.04 21.03
N GLN A 338 4.29 23.20 21.95
CA GLN A 338 4.57 23.14 23.40
C GLN A 338 5.22 21.82 23.81
N TRP A 339 4.76 20.70 23.24
CA TRP A 339 5.39 19.39 23.45
C TRP A 339 6.82 19.34 22.90
N LEU A 340 7.07 19.87 21.71
CA LEU A 340 8.41 19.93 21.10
C LEU A 340 9.38 20.84 21.89
N GLU A 341 8.91 21.99 22.36
CA GLU A 341 9.74 22.96 23.10
C GLU A 341 9.96 22.50 24.55
N GLY A 342 8.97 21.86 25.18
CA GLY A 342 9.00 21.44 26.59
C GLY A 342 9.65 20.07 26.87
N ASN A 343 10.01 19.30 25.84
CA ASN A 343 10.63 17.98 25.99
C ASN A 343 11.84 17.82 25.05
N ASP A 344 13.03 17.63 25.60
CA ASP A 344 14.27 17.47 24.82
C ASP A 344 14.32 16.18 24.00
N ASP A 345 13.59 15.14 24.40
CA ASP A 345 13.46 13.87 23.67
C ASP A 345 12.21 13.83 22.75
N ALA A 346 11.53 14.96 22.53
CA ALA A 346 10.44 15.08 21.57
C ALA A 346 10.96 15.29 20.13
N TYR A 347 10.43 14.51 19.18
CA TYR A 347 10.79 14.60 17.77
C TYR A 347 9.56 14.57 16.88
N PHE A 348 9.52 15.46 15.89
CA PHE A 348 8.43 15.53 14.93
C PHE A 348 8.82 14.80 13.64
N TYR A 349 8.03 13.80 13.25
CA TYR A 349 8.19 13.07 12.01
C TYR A 349 7.29 13.67 10.93
N LEU A 350 7.90 14.13 9.84
CA LEU A 350 7.20 14.60 8.66
C LEU A 350 7.43 13.59 7.53
N VAL A 351 6.35 12.93 7.11
CA VAL A 351 6.40 11.81 6.18
C VAL A 351 5.75 12.19 4.85
N PHE A 352 6.42 11.86 3.74
CA PHE A 352 5.90 12.03 2.38
C PHE A 352 5.75 10.69 1.69
N ASP A 353 4.52 10.33 1.34
CA ASP A 353 4.32 9.17 0.48
C ASP A 353 4.30 9.59 -0.99
N GLU A 354 4.95 8.80 -1.84
CA GLU A 354 5.09 9.05 -3.28
C GLU A 354 5.58 10.46 -3.62
N LEU A 355 6.72 10.84 -3.04
CA LEU A 355 7.38 12.13 -3.21
C LEU A 355 7.53 12.53 -4.69
N HIS A 356 7.69 11.56 -5.59
CA HIS A 356 7.79 11.79 -7.02
C HIS A 356 6.54 12.44 -7.66
N LEU A 357 5.38 12.42 -6.99
CA LEU A 357 4.16 13.10 -7.44
C LEU A 357 4.16 14.60 -7.09
N ILE A 358 5.01 15.03 -6.16
CA ILE A 358 5.11 16.41 -5.69
C ILE A 358 6.09 17.17 -6.59
N ARG A 359 5.68 17.56 -7.80
CA ARG A 359 6.54 18.24 -8.79
C ARG A 359 5.85 19.43 -9.44
N GLY A 360 6.62 20.24 -10.17
CA GLY A 360 6.10 21.43 -10.87
C GLY A 360 5.53 22.47 -9.93
N SER A 361 4.50 23.20 -10.36
CA SER A 361 3.84 24.24 -9.56
C SER A 361 3.24 23.70 -8.25
N ALA A 362 2.61 22.54 -8.29
CA ALA A 362 2.07 21.87 -7.10
C ALA A 362 3.18 21.52 -6.10
N GLY A 363 4.36 21.12 -6.59
CA GLY A 363 5.52 20.87 -5.74
C GLY A 363 6.01 22.13 -5.01
N THR A 364 6.02 23.28 -5.69
CA THR A 364 6.37 24.57 -5.07
C THR A 364 5.38 24.95 -3.98
N GLU A 365 4.07 24.81 -4.22
CA GLU A 365 3.03 25.08 -3.21
C GLU A 365 3.24 24.20 -1.97
N VAL A 366 3.46 22.90 -2.16
CA VAL A 366 3.73 21.96 -1.08
C VAL A 366 5.00 22.34 -0.30
N SER A 367 6.07 22.77 -0.98
CA SER A 367 7.29 23.25 -0.31
C SER A 367 7.01 24.41 0.64
N TYR A 368 6.27 25.43 0.20
CA TYR A 368 5.91 26.56 1.06
C TYR A 368 5.02 26.13 2.23
N LEU A 369 4.04 25.25 1.99
CA LEU A 369 3.17 24.72 3.04
C LEU A 369 3.96 23.98 4.13
N ILE A 370 4.93 23.15 3.74
CA ILE A 370 5.81 22.44 4.68
C ILE A 370 6.64 23.44 5.49
N LYS A 371 7.25 24.43 4.83
CA LYS A 371 8.08 25.44 5.51
C LYS A 371 7.25 26.26 6.50
N SER A 372 6.01 26.60 6.14
CA SER A 372 5.06 27.24 7.07
C SER A 372 4.70 26.34 8.25
N LEU A 373 4.48 25.03 8.03
CA LEU A 373 4.25 24.07 9.12
C LEU A 373 5.45 24.01 10.07
N ILE A 374 6.67 23.88 9.53
CA ILE A 374 7.92 23.82 10.31
C ILE A 374 8.07 25.07 11.19
N GLN A 375 7.83 26.26 10.62
CA GLN A 375 7.84 27.52 11.37
C GLN A 375 6.75 27.56 12.45
N ARG A 376 5.54 27.09 12.13
CA ARG A 376 4.43 27.07 13.08
C ARG A 376 4.73 26.21 14.30
N LEU A 377 5.44 25.09 14.09
CA LEU A 377 5.89 24.17 15.14
C LEU A 377 7.17 24.61 15.86
N GLY A 378 7.77 25.75 15.47
CA GLY A 378 9.02 26.25 16.04
C GLY A 378 10.28 25.47 15.65
N LEU A 379 10.16 24.53 14.70
CA LEU A 379 11.25 23.68 14.21
C LEU A 379 12.17 24.41 13.22
N ASP A 380 11.86 25.65 12.87
CA ASP A 380 12.75 26.53 12.13
C ASP A 380 13.84 27.16 13.01
N GLN A 381 13.61 27.22 14.33
CA GLN A 381 14.56 27.82 15.28
C GLN A 381 15.79 26.91 15.46
N PRO A 382 17.03 27.45 15.44
CA PRO A 382 18.25 26.64 15.59
C PRO A 382 18.27 25.74 16.84
N ALA A 383 17.66 26.19 17.94
CA ALA A 383 17.55 25.41 19.18
C ALA A 383 16.73 24.11 19.01
N HIS A 384 15.77 24.08 18.08
CA HIS A 384 14.82 22.97 17.92
C HIS A 384 14.87 22.30 16.55
N ARG A 385 15.61 22.84 15.57
CA ARG A 385 15.68 22.32 14.19
C ARG A 385 16.06 20.84 14.09
N HIS A 386 16.95 20.39 14.98
CA HIS A 386 17.37 18.98 15.08
C HIS A 386 16.28 18.02 15.58
N LYS A 387 15.12 18.52 16.03
CA LYS A 387 13.98 17.70 16.45
C LYS A 387 13.11 17.22 15.28
N LEU A 388 13.32 17.74 14.06
CA LEU A 388 12.61 17.30 12.86
C LEU A 388 13.22 16.00 12.29
N ARG A 389 12.36 15.07 11.87
CA ARG A 389 12.71 13.84 11.13
C ARG A 389 11.94 13.83 9.81
N ILE A 390 12.66 13.75 8.70
CA ILE A 390 12.07 13.70 7.36
C ILE A 390 12.19 12.28 6.83
N LEU A 391 11.04 11.69 6.51
CA LEU A 391 10.94 10.37 5.90
C LEU A 391 10.13 10.50 4.61
N ALA A 392 10.55 9.83 3.54
CA ALA A 392 9.80 9.84 2.30
C ALA A 392 9.86 8.51 1.58
N SER A 393 8.86 8.24 0.75
CA SER A 393 8.83 7.14 -0.19
C SER A 393 8.80 7.65 -1.63
N SER A 394 9.42 6.93 -2.55
CA SER A 394 9.30 7.20 -3.99
C SER A 394 9.45 5.91 -4.80
N ALA A 395 8.74 5.81 -5.93
CA ALA A 395 8.93 4.70 -6.87
C ALA A 395 10.29 4.76 -7.58
N SER A 396 10.79 5.97 -7.87
CA SER A 396 12.07 6.19 -8.54
C SER A 396 12.64 7.56 -8.15
N PHE A 397 13.92 7.56 -7.80
CA PHE A 397 14.69 8.76 -7.49
C PHE A 397 16.15 8.49 -7.85
N PRO A 398 16.57 8.77 -9.11
CA PRO A 398 17.93 8.46 -9.55
C PRO A 398 18.93 9.31 -8.76
N MET A 399 20.08 8.73 -8.40
CA MET A 399 21.14 9.43 -7.67
C MET A 399 22.42 9.60 -8.48
N ASP A 400 22.50 8.93 -9.64
CA ASP A 400 23.66 8.96 -10.53
C ASP A 400 23.41 9.83 -11.78
N GLY A 401 24.50 10.33 -12.36
CA GLY A 401 24.48 11.12 -13.59
C GLY A 401 23.71 12.44 -13.48
N GLU A 402 23.29 12.97 -14.63
CA GLU A 402 22.51 14.20 -14.71
C GLU A 402 21.15 14.12 -13.97
N PRO A 403 20.39 13.01 -14.05
CA PRO A 403 19.16 12.85 -13.25
C PRO A 403 19.40 12.86 -11.74
N GLY A 404 20.58 12.40 -11.29
CA GLY A 404 21.02 12.47 -9.89
C GLY A 404 21.17 13.90 -9.38
N VAL A 405 21.78 14.77 -10.17
CA VAL A 405 21.91 16.20 -9.83
C VAL A 405 20.53 16.85 -9.68
N GLN A 406 19.61 16.58 -10.60
CA GLN A 406 18.24 17.12 -10.53
C GLN A 406 17.48 16.62 -9.28
N SER A 407 17.67 15.34 -8.94
CA SER A 407 17.06 14.70 -7.78
C SER A 407 17.56 15.31 -6.46
N ARG A 408 18.87 15.53 -6.32
CA ARG A 408 19.45 16.20 -5.15
C ARG A 408 19.01 17.65 -5.02
N ARG A 409 18.98 18.39 -6.14
CA ARG A 409 18.44 19.76 -6.19
C ARG A 409 16.98 19.81 -5.74
N TYR A 410 16.15 18.89 -6.22
CA TYR A 410 14.76 18.80 -5.82
C TYR A 410 14.61 18.62 -4.30
N LEU A 411 15.36 17.69 -3.70
CA LEU A 411 15.31 17.45 -2.25
C LEU A 411 15.77 18.67 -1.46
N ARG A 412 16.85 19.32 -1.90
CA ARG A 412 17.31 20.58 -1.33
C ARG A 412 16.21 21.64 -1.36
N ASP A 413 15.63 21.89 -2.54
CA ASP A 413 14.63 22.97 -2.70
C ASP A 413 13.38 22.72 -1.84
N LEU A 414 12.99 21.45 -1.70
CA LEU A 414 11.85 21.05 -0.91
C LEU A 414 12.09 21.24 0.59
N PHE A 415 13.24 20.80 1.10
CA PHE A 415 13.45 20.62 2.54
C PHE A 415 14.48 21.56 3.17
N ALA A 416 15.52 21.99 2.45
CA ALA A 416 16.64 22.67 3.07
C ALA A 416 16.23 23.99 3.77
N PRO A 417 16.82 24.30 4.94
CA PRO A 417 17.82 23.51 5.68
C PRO A 417 17.22 22.45 6.62
N PHE A 418 15.91 22.25 6.59
CA PHE A 418 15.18 21.49 7.59
C PHE A 418 15.42 19.96 7.49
N GLY A 419 15.46 19.30 8.64
CA GLY A 419 15.67 17.85 8.76
C GLY A 419 17.13 17.42 8.68
N THR A 420 18.05 18.35 8.40
CA THR A 420 19.49 18.09 8.23
C THR A 420 20.33 18.40 9.48
N SER A 421 19.76 19.12 10.45
CA SER A 421 20.41 19.46 11.72
C SER A 421 20.56 18.25 12.64
N SER A 422 21.77 18.05 13.15
CA SER A 422 22.14 16.91 14.01
C SER A 422 22.01 17.20 15.51
N LYS A 423 22.04 18.47 15.92
CA LYS A 423 22.05 18.89 17.34
C LYS A 423 21.46 20.28 17.53
N SER A 424 21.24 20.67 18.79
CA SER A 424 20.80 22.03 19.13
C SER A 424 21.81 23.08 18.68
N GLY A 425 21.33 24.16 18.05
CA GLY A 425 22.15 25.24 17.48
C GLY A 425 22.77 24.92 16.12
N ASP A 426 22.52 23.74 15.56
CA ASP A 426 22.97 23.36 14.22
C ASP A 426 22.05 23.98 13.16
N GLU A 427 22.61 24.86 12.32
CA GLU A 427 21.88 25.52 11.23
C GLU A 427 21.46 24.55 10.11
N GLY A 428 21.98 23.33 10.08
CA GLY A 428 21.68 22.38 9.02
C GLY A 428 22.34 22.76 7.68
N SER A 429 22.15 21.91 6.68
CA SER A 429 22.76 22.00 5.36
C SER A 429 21.80 22.57 4.32
N ILE A 430 22.34 23.44 3.47
CA ILE A 430 21.70 23.94 2.24
C ILE A 430 22.33 23.35 0.98
N GLU A 431 23.27 22.42 1.12
CA GLU A 431 24.03 21.86 0.01
C GLU A 431 23.25 20.75 -0.70
N GLU A 432 23.35 20.69 -2.04
CA GLU A 432 22.73 19.61 -2.82
C GLU A 432 23.34 18.24 -2.46
N ASP A 433 24.66 18.20 -2.23
CA ASP A 433 25.40 16.95 -1.99
C ASP A 433 25.04 16.27 -0.66
N PHE A 434 24.50 17.00 0.32
CA PHE A 434 24.00 16.40 1.56
C PHE A 434 22.95 15.30 1.28
N TRP A 435 22.16 15.47 0.23
CA TRP A 435 21.07 14.56 -0.12
C TRP A 435 21.52 13.30 -0.85
N ALA A 436 22.79 13.21 -1.26
CA ALA A 436 23.34 12.04 -1.94
C ALA A 436 23.14 10.75 -1.12
N ASP A 437 23.46 10.83 0.17
CA ASP A 437 23.37 9.70 1.09
C ASP A 437 22.01 9.60 1.77
N CYS A 438 21.02 10.41 1.39
CA CYS A 438 19.69 10.40 2.00
C CYS A 438 18.73 9.42 1.33
N VAL A 439 19.07 8.91 0.13
CA VAL A 439 18.25 7.99 -0.62
C VAL A 439 18.65 6.55 -0.35
N VAL A 440 17.74 5.80 0.26
CA VAL A 440 17.89 4.37 0.56
C VAL A 440 17.27 3.56 -0.57
N LYS A 441 18.09 2.91 -1.40
CA LYS A 441 17.62 2.11 -2.53
C LYS A 441 17.38 0.67 -2.11
N GLY A 442 16.19 0.15 -2.41
CA GLY A 442 15.90 -1.28 -2.25
C GLY A 442 16.75 -2.12 -3.20
N GLU A 443 17.54 -3.04 -2.65
CA GLU A 443 18.28 -4.03 -3.44
C GLU A 443 17.35 -5.16 -3.86
N VAL A 444 17.09 -5.26 -5.16
CA VAL A 444 16.27 -6.33 -5.72
C VAL A 444 16.96 -7.67 -5.53
N ASP A 445 16.19 -8.66 -5.09
CA ASP A 445 16.60 -10.06 -5.07
C ASP A 445 16.09 -10.74 -6.35
N LEU A 446 16.96 -10.82 -7.36
CA LEU A 446 16.64 -11.46 -8.63
C LEU A 446 17.04 -12.94 -8.58
N PRO A 447 16.09 -13.87 -8.71
CA PRO A 447 16.44 -15.28 -8.78
C PRO A 447 17.32 -15.54 -10.02
N PRO A 448 18.44 -16.27 -9.86
CA PRO A 448 19.32 -16.56 -10.98
C PRO A 448 18.65 -17.55 -11.93
N TRP A 449 18.87 -17.35 -13.23
CA TRP A 449 18.53 -18.33 -14.26
C TRP A 449 19.56 -18.27 -15.37
N THR A 450 20.16 -19.42 -15.69
CA THR A 450 21.20 -19.56 -16.71
C THR A 450 20.77 -20.45 -17.89
N GLY A 451 19.54 -20.96 -17.87
CA GLY A 451 19.03 -21.85 -18.92
C GLY A 451 18.62 -21.10 -20.20
N GLY A 452 18.65 -21.82 -21.32
CA GLY A 452 18.24 -21.34 -22.64
C GLY A 452 16.75 -21.58 -22.94
N ALA A 453 16.42 -21.66 -24.22
CA ALA A 453 15.07 -22.00 -24.67
C ALA A 453 14.63 -23.37 -24.10
N LEU A 454 13.39 -23.44 -23.64
CA LEU A 454 12.78 -24.61 -23.03
C LEU A 454 11.90 -25.36 -24.04
N SER A 455 11.72 -26.67 -23.82
CA SER A 455 10.69 -27.43 -24.56
C SER A 455 9.30 -27.07 -24.04
N PRO A 456 8.33 -26.71 -24.91
CA PRO A 456 6.98 -26.34 -24.47
C PRO A 456 6.14 -27.54 -23.99
N ASP A 457 6.46 -28.76 -24.45
CA ASP A 457 5.61 -29.95 -24.27
C ASP A 457 5.25 -30.26 -22.82
N PRO A 458 6.19 -30.27 -21.84
CA PRO A 458 5.85 -30.59 -20.46
C PRO A 458 4.91 -29.57 -19.81
N PHE A 459 5.06 -28.28 -20.12
CA PHE A 459 4.19 -27.23 -19.62
C PHE A 459 2.79 -27.29 -20.23
N VAL A 460 2.69 -27.63 -21.52
CA VAL A 460 1.40 -27.87 -22.18
C VAL A 460 0.70 -29.09 -21.57
N ARG A 461 1.44 -30.17 -21.26
CA ARG A 461 0.89 -31.34 -20.57
C ARG A 461 0.41 -30.99 -19.17
N LEU A 462 1.15 -30.17 -18.41
CA LEU A 462 0.74 -29.69 -17.10
C LEU A 462 -0.61 -28.94 -17.17
N MET A 463 -0.76 -28.03 -18.12
CA MET A 463 -2.05 -27.34 -18.34
C MET A 463 -3.19 -28.31 -18.67
N LYS A 464 -2.93 -29.31 -19.53
CA LYS A 464 -3.95 -30.32 -19.88
C LYS A 464 -4.32 -31.20 -18.68
N ALA A 465 -3.34 -31.61 -17.88
CA ALA A 465 -3.57 -32.44 -16.70
C ALA A 465 -4.34 -31.71 -15.59
N ALA A 466 -4.14 -30.39 -15.46
CA ALA A 466 -4.84 -29.57 -14.47
C ALA A 466 -6.24 -29.11 -14.91
N ARG A 467 -6.58 -29.20 -16.21
CA ARG A 467 -7.88 -28.77 -16.73
C ARG A 467 -9.00 -29.75 -16.36
N PRO A 468 -10.11 -29.27 -15.78
CA PRO A 468 -11.31 -30.08 -15.61
C PRO A 468 -11.90 -30.50 -16.95
N ALA A 469 -12.49 -31.70 -17.03
CA ALA A 469 -13.16 -32.18 -18.24
C ALA A 469 -14.26 -31.19 -18.70
N GLY A 470 -14.20 -30.79 -19.98
CA GLY A 470 -15.19 -29.90 -20.60
C GLY A 470 -15.11 -28.43 -20.18
N ARG A 471 -14.02 -27.98 -19.53
CA ARG A 471 -13.82 -26.57 -19.17
C ARG A 471 -12.44 -26.07 -19.60
N ASP A 472 -12.39 -24.84 -20.13
CA ASP A 472 -11.14 -24.16 -20.52
C ASP A 472 -10.51 -23.34 -19.38
N PHE A 473 -11.06 -23.41 -18.16
CA PHE A 473 -10.62 -22.63 -17.00
C PHE A 473 -10.34 -23.54 -15.79
N ILE A 474 -9.20 -23.29 -15.12
CA ILE A 474 -8.79 -24.00 -13.91
C ILE A 474 -9.21 -23.16 -12.70
N ALA A 475 -10.40 -23.46 -12.16
CA ALA A 475 -10.88 -22.78 -10.94
C ALA A 475 -10.18 -23.28 -9.66
N LYS A 476 -9.82 -24.56 -9.64
CA LYS A 476 -9.13 -25.22 -8.53
C LYS A 476 -8.25 -26.32 -9.08
N VAL A 477 -7.01 -26.38 -8.59
CA VAL A 477 -6.10 -27.50 -8.88
C VAL A 477 -6.44 -28.66 -7.96
N VAL A 478 -6.56 -29.86 -8.52
CA VAL A 478 -6.87 -31.10 -7.79
C VAL A 478 -5.76 -32.10 -8.05
N ARG A 479 -5.14 -32.62 -6.98
CA ARG A 479 -4.05 -33.59 -7.10
C ARG A 479 -4.53 -34.89 -7.74
N SER A 480 -3.76 -35.41 -8.69
CA SER A 480 -4.01 -36.70 -9.35
C SER A 480 -2.69 -37.28 -9.87
N GLY A 481 -2.64 -38.59 -10.14
CA GLY A 481 -1.44 -39.22 -10.70
C GLY A 481 -0.97 -38.58 -12.00
N ASN A 482 -1.89 -38.29 -12.92
CA ASN A 482 -1.59 -37.60 -14.18
C ASN A 482 -1.00 -36.20 -13.96
N LEU A 483 -1.45 -35.50 -12.92
CA LEU A 483 -0.91 -34.17 -12.58
C LEU A 483 0.48 -34.29 -11.97
N ASP A 484 0.70 -35.23 -11.06
CA ASP A 484 2.01 -35.49 -10.45
C ASP A 484 3.05 -35.91 -11.52
N ASP A 485 2.65 -36.73 -12.51
CA ASP A 485 3.49 -37.10 -13.66
C ASP A 485 3.82 -35.90 -14.56
N ALA A 486 2.83 -35.03 -14.82
CA ALA A 486 3.05 -33.81 -15.60
C ALA A 486 3.98 -32.83 -14.88
N ILE A 487 3.87 -32.72 -13.54
CA ILE A 487 4.77 -31.93 -12.71
C ILE A 487 6.19 -32.51 -12.76
N ALA A 488 6.35 -33.84 -12.73
CA ALA A 488 7.67 -34.47 -12.87
C ALA A 488 8.33 -34.12 -14.22
N GLY A 489 7.58 -34.15 -15.32
CA GLY A 489 8.12 -33.72 -16.62
C GLY A 489 8.52 -32.23 -16.68
N VAL A 490 7.83 -31.37 -15.92
CA VAL A 490 8.23 -29.97 -15.76
C VAL A 490 9.49 -29.85 -14.89
N ALA A 491 9.58 -30.62 -13.81
CA ALA A 491 10.75 -30.67 -12.94
C ALA A 491 12.02 -31.05 -13.73
N ASP A 492 11.94 -32.05 -14.60
CA ASP A 492 13.05 -32.48 -15.45
C ASP A 492 13.57 -31.35 -16.36
N VAL A 493 12.66 -30.60 -16.99
CA VAL A 493 13.03 -29.47 -17.87
C VAL A 493 13.62 -28.30 -17.08
N LEU A 494 13.16 -28.08 -15.85
CA LEU A 494 13.67 -27.03 -14.97
C LEU A 494 14.93 -27.44 -14.20
N GLY A 495 15.39 -28.69 -14.34
CA GLY A 495 16.56 -29.21 -13.63
C GLY A 495 16.35 -29.41 -12.13
N VAL A 496 15.10 -29.59 -11.69
CA VAL A 496 14.72 -29.85 -10.30
C VAL A 496 14.97 -31.31 -9.96
N THR A 497 15.73 -31.56 -8.89
CA THR A 497 16.13 -32.93 -8.49
C THR A 497 15.38 -33.44 -7.27
N GLU A 498 14.67 -32.53 -6.59
CA GLU A 498 13.87 -32.76 -5.42
C GLU A 498 12.69 -33.71 -5.73
N SER A 499 12.22 -34.39 -4.68
CA SER A 499 11.12 -35.35 -4.76
C SER A 499 10.04 -35.02 -3.72
N GLY A 500 8.88 -35.69 -3.84
CA GLY A 500 7.74 -35.43 -2.97
C GLY A 500 7.27 -33.97 -3.03
N ASP A 501 6.83 -33.44 -1.89
CA ASP A 501 6.33 -32.06 -1.80
C ASP A 501 7.45 -31.02 -1.93
N GLY A 502 8.70 -31.39 -1.62
CA GLY A 502 9.89 -30.55 -1.87
C GLY A 502 10.10 -30.25 -3.35
N ARG A 503 9.71 -31.18 -4.25
CA ARG A 503 9.69 -30.93 -5.70
C ARG A 503 8.76 -29.77 -6.07
N ILE A 504 7.61 -29.66 -5.40
CA ILE A 504 6.60 -28.65 -5.73
C ILE A 504 7.12 -27.25 -5.41
N GLN A 505 7.79 -27.10 -4.27
CA GLN A 505 8.50 -25.87 -3.93
C GLN A 505 9.58 -25.55 -4.97
N ALA A 506 10.48 -26.48 -5.24
CA ALA A 506 11.60 -26.26 -6.15
C ALA A 506 11.15 -25.96 -7.60
N VAL A 507 10.12 -26.65 -8.10
CA VAL A 507 9.49 -26.35 -9.40
C VAL A 507 8.92 -24.93 -9.42
N ALA A 508 8.24 -24.51 -8.35
CA ALA A 508 7.64 -23.19 -8.29
C ALA A 508 8.69 -22.08 -8.26
N GLU A 509 9.77 -22.27 -7.51
CA GLU A 509 10.89 -21.32 -7.41
C GLU A 509 11.67 -21.24 -8.73
N ALA A 510 11.95 -22.38 -9.36
CA ALA A 510 12.57 -22.43 -10.68
C ALA A 510 11.68 -21.79 -11.76
N ALA A 511 10.37 -22.05 -11.75
CA ALA A 511 9.43 -21.43 -12.67
C ALA A 511 9.35 -19.91 -12.47
N ALA A 512 9.38 -19.44 -11.23
CA ALA A 512 9.46 -18.01 -10.93
C ALA A 512 10.77 -17.41 -11.46
N ALA A 513 11.91 -18.09 -11.29
CA ALA A 513 13.20 -17.66 -11.82
C ALA A 513 13.15 -17.50 -13.34
N VAL A 514 12.68 -18.51 -14.07
CA VAL A 514 12.53 -18.49 -15.53
C VAL A 514 11.66 -17.32 -15.97
N LEU A 515 10.45 -17.17 -15.41
CA LEU A 515 9.51 -16.11 -15.78
C LEU A 515 10.07 -14.72 -15.49
N THR A 516 10.67 -14.50 -14.32
CA THR A 516 11.27 -13.20 -13.97
C THR A 516 12.41 -12.84 -14.91
N ASN A 517 13.27 -13.80 -15.26
CA ASN A 517 14.39 -13.56 -16.19
C ASN A 517 13.90 -13.30 -17.62
N ALA A 518 12.83 -13.95 -18.07
CA ALA A 518 12.23 -13.70 -19.37
C ALA A 518 11.60 -12.30 -19.51
N CYS A 519 11.24 -11.68 -18.39
CA CYS A 519 10.75 -10.30 -18.32
C CYS A 519 11.87 -9.23 -18.22
N ARG A 520 13.15 -9.62 -18.27
CA ARG A 520 14.27 -8.65 -18.24
C ARG A 520 14.27 -7.76 -19.48
N ASP A 521 14.65 -6.50 -19.26
CA ASP A 521 14.89 -5.48 -20.29
C ASP A 521 15.98 -4.53 -19.80
N GLY A 522 17.17 -4.62 -20.40
CA GLY A 522 18.39 -3.98 -19.90
C GLY A 522 18.76 -4.46 -18.48
N GLU A 523 19.05 -3.51 -17.59
CA GLU A 523 19.36 -3.74 -16.17
C GLU A 523 18.11 -4.02 -15.29
N GLY A 524 16.91 -3.91 -15.87
CA GLY A 524 15.64 -3.97 -15.13
C GLY A 524 14.73 -5.13 -15.53
N VAL A 525 13.57 -5.19 -14.88
CA VAL A 525 12.48 -6.12 -15.20
C VAL A 525 11.23 -5.30 -15.50
N ARG A 526 10.51 -5.66 -16.57
CA ARG A 526 9.30 -4.95 -17.00
C ARG A 526 8.15 -5.90 -17.29
N ALA A 527 6.94 -5.37 -17.23
CA ALA A 527 5.76 -6.07 -17.74
C ALA A 527 5.98 -6.46 -19.21
N THR A 528 5.78 -7.74 -19.51
CA THR A 528 6.07 -8.34 -20.83
C THR A 528 4.84 -9.11 -21.32
N SER A 529 4.51 -9.02 -22.60
CA SER A 529 3.32 -9.71 -23.14
C SER A 529 3.51 -11.22 -23.12
N VAL A 530 2.41 -11.98 -23.00
CA VAL A 530 2.46 -13.46 -23.04
C VAL A 530 3.07 -13.96 -24.35
N ALA A 531 2.79 -13.29 -25.47
CA ALA A 531 3.35 -13.63 -26.78
C ALA A 531 4.87 -13.42 -26.82
N ASP A 532 5.37 -12.30 -26.28
CA ASP A 532 6.82 -12.05 -26.21
C ASP A 532 7.52 -13.05 -25.29
N LEU A 533 6.90 -13.39 -24.15
CA LEU A 533 7.41 -14.44 -23.25
C LEU A 533 7.45 -15.79 -23.94
N ALA A 534 6.40 -16.14 -24.68
CA ALA A 534 6.34 -17.38 -25.45
C ALA A 534 7.48 -17.45 -26.47
N GLY A 535 7.72 -16.37 -27.21
CA GLY A 535 8.84 -16.28 -28.16
C GLY A 535 10.21 -16.37 -27.48
N ARG A 536 10.41 -15.69 -26.35
CA ARG A 536 11.67 -15.71 -25.59
C ARG A 536 11.98 -17.08 -24.96
N LEU A 537 10.97 -17.75 -24.41
CA LEU A 537 11.14 -18.98 -23.64
C LEU A 537 11.05 -20.25 -24.48
N PHE A 538 10.17 -20.27 -25.48
CA PHE A 538 9.81 -21.49 -26.23
C PHE A 538 9.97 -21.32 -27.75
N GLY A 539 10.38 -20.13 -28.24
CA GLY A 539 10.47 -19.83 -29.66
C GLY A 539 9.11 -19.86 -30.37
N ASN A 540 9.12 -20.20 -31.67
CA ASN A 540 7.91 -20.29 -32.50
C ASN A 540 7.25 -21.68 -32.45
N ALA A 541 7.48 -22.45 -31.38
CA ALA A 541 6.93 -23.80 -31.26
C ALA A 541 5.40 -23.76 -31.08
N ALA A 542 4.71 -24.78 -31.63
CA ALA A 542 3.28 -24.92 -31.45
C ALA A 542 2.94 -25.06 -29.95
N GLY A 543 2.00 -24.26 -29.46
CA GLY A 543 1.60 -24.27 -28.05
C GLY A 543 2.47 -23.44 -27.10
N ALA A 544 3.42 -22.64 -27.61
CA ALA A 544 4.30 -21.80 -26.78
C ALA A 544 3.54 -20.89 -25.79
N GLU A 545 2.44 -20.25 -26.18
CA GLU A 545 1.63 -19.44 -25.25
C GLU A 545 0.95 -20.28 -24.16
N THR A 546 0.51 -21.50 -24.50
CA THR A 546 -0.03 -22.45 -23.51
C THR A 546 1.07 -22.95 -22.57
N ALA A 547 2.31 -23.06 -23.06
CA ALA A 547 3.46 -23.40 -22.24
C ALA A 547 3.79 -22.28 -21.24
N VAL A 548 3.67 -21.00 -21.62
CA VAL A 548 3.77 -19.87 -20.66
C VAL A 548 2.72 -20.00 -19.56
N GLN A 549 1.47 -20.32 -19.91
CA GLN A 549 0.42 -20.57 -18.91
C GLN A 549 0.76 -21.75 -18.00
N GLY A 550 1.33 -22.83 -18.55
CA GLY A 550 1.79 -23.99 -17.77
C GLY A 550 2.92 -23.65 -16.83
N LEU A 551 3.86 -22.79 -17.25
CA LEU A 551 4.93 -22.29 -16.40
C LEU A 551 4.39 -21.39 -15.27
N MET A 552 3.39 -20.55 -15.56
CA MET A 552 2.69 -19.78 -14.53
C MET A 552 1.93 -20.67 -13.54
N LEU A 553 1.31 -21.76 -14.03
CA LEU A 553 0.65 -22.74 -13.18
C LEU A 553 1.68 -23.47 -12.31
N ALA A 554 2.82 -23.88 -12.86
CA ALA A 554 3.92 -24.51 -12.12
C ALA A 554 4.38 -23.62 -10.96
N ARG A 555 4.54 -22.32 -11.21
CA ARG A 555 4.84 -21.32 -10.17
C ARG A 555 3.76 -21.23 -9.08
N ALA A 556 2.49 -21.46 -9.43
CA ALA A 556 1.35 -21.31 -8.53
C ALA A 556 0.92 -22.61 -7.81
N LEU A 557 1.63 -23.73 -8.02
CA LEU A 557 1.28 -25.02 -7.42
C LEU A 557 1.25 -25.01 -5.88
N PRO A 558 2.22 -24.40 -5.17
CA PRO A 558 2.19 -24.32 -3.70
C PRO A 558 0.93 -23.64 -3.16
N GLU A 559 0.42 -22.63 -3.85
CA GLU A 559 -0.79 -21.89 -3.45
C GLU A 559 -2.09 -22.69 -3.61
N SER A 560 -2.07 -23.85 -4.28
CA SER A 560 -3.25 -24.71 -4.42
C SER A 560 -3.69 -25.39 -3.12
N GLY A 561 -2.79 -25.49 -2.12
CA GLY A 561 -3.02 -26.24 -0.89
C GLY A 561 -3.16 -27.76 -1.08
N GLN A 562 -2.76 -28.30 -2.24
CA GLN A 562 -2.80 -29.74 -2.53
C GLN A 562 -1.51 -30.48 -2.09
N TRP A 563 -0.46 -29.73 -1.78
CA TRP A 563 0.84 -30.22 -1.31
C TRP A 563 1.28 -29.39 -0.10
N ASP A 564 2.03 -29.98 0.82
CA ASP A 564 2.66 -29.26 1.93
C ASP A 564 3.95 -28.58 1.48
N ALA A 565 3.78 -27.58 0.60
CA ALA A 565 4.87 -26.84 -0.01
C ALA A 565 4.62 -25.33 0.12
N ARG A 566 5.68 -24.57 0.39
CA ARG A 566 5.65 -23.10 0.41
C ARG A 566 6.92 -22.57 -0.24
N VAL A 567 6.78 -21.52 -1.04
CA VAL A 567 7.93 -20.84 -1.63
C VAL A 567 8.63 -19.96 -0.60
N THR A 568 9.93 -19.75 -0.78
CA THR A 568 10.72 -18.81 0.03
C THR A 568 10.24 -17.36 -0.15
N GLN A 569 10.48 -16.51 0.86
CA GLN A 569 10.07 -15.09 0.84
C GLN A 569 10.64 -14.30 -0.36
N GLY A 570 11.84 -14.67 -0.83
CA GLY A 570 12.51 -14.09 -1.99
C GLY A 570 11.88 -14.49 -3.34
N THR A 571 10.98 -15.47 -3.37
CA THR A 571 10.38 -15.94 -4.62
C THR A 571 9.40 -14.89 -5.19
N PRO A 572 9.61 -14.44 -6.44
CA PRO A 572 8.72 -13.46 -7.06
C PRO A 572 7.28 -13.98 -7.23
N SER A 573 6.33 -13.07 -7.04
CA SER A 573 4.95 -13.23 -7.47
C SER A 573 4.72 -12.48 -8.79
N PHE A 574 3.61 -12.72 -9.47
CA PHE A 574 3.34 -12.10 -10.77
C PHE A 574 1.97 -11.45 -10.78
N ARG A 575 1.89 -10.28 -11.43
CA ARG A 575 0.62 -9.62 -11.77
C ARG A 575 0.31 -9.88 -13.24
N ILE A 576 -0.96 -10.10 -13.52
CA ILE A 576 -1.47 -10.14 -14.89
C ILE A 576 -2.21 -8.84 -15.14
N HIS A 577 -1.79 -8.12 -16.17
CA HIS A 577 -2.47 -6.94 -16.67
C HIS A 577 -3.31 -7.34 -17.87
N ALA A 578 -4.63 -7.24 -17.71
CA ALA A 578 -5.60 -7.41 -18.78
C ALA A 578 -6.29 -6.06 -19.01
N PHE A 579 -6.09 -5.48 -20.19
CA PHE A 579 -6.74 -4.22 -20.55
C PHE A 579 -7.95 -4.51 -21.42
N VAL A 580 -9.10 -4.04 -20.96
CA VAL A 580 -10.36 -4.07 -21.72
C VAL A 580 -10.66 -2.66 -22.19
N ARG A 581 -10.85 -2.49 -23.49
CA ARG A 581 -11.21 -1.21 -24.08
C ARG A 581 -12.73 -1.04 -24.04
N ASN A 582 -13.16 0.18 -23.73
CA ASN A 582 -14.56 0.53 -23.94
C ASN A 582 -14.79 0.69 -25.45
N VAL A 583 -15.51 -0.25 -26.04
CA VAL A 583 -15.88 -0.19 -27.46
C VAL A 583 -17.15 0.64 -27.57
N GLU A 584 -17.03 1.83 -28.19
CA GLU A 584 -18.16 2.77 -28.33
C GLU A 584 -19.31 2.22 -29.19
N GLY A 585 -18.98 1.38 -30.18
CA GLY A 585 -19.97 0.79 -31.08
C GLY A 585 -19.36 -0.13 -32.12
N LEU A 586 -20.23 -0.71 -32.95
CA LEU A 586 -19.86 -1.40 -34.18
C LEU A 586 -20.32 -0.53 -35.36
N PHE A 587 -19.40 -0.19 -36.25
CA PHE A 587 -19.63 0.65 -37.42
C PHE A 587 -19.46 -0.19 -38.68
N GLY A 588 -20.23 0.10 -39.72
CA GLY A 588 -20.11 -0.55 -41.03
C GLY A 588 -20.74 0.30 -42.12
N ALA A 589 -20.36 0.04 -43.36
CA ALA A 589 -20.95 0.70 -44.52
C ALA A 589 -22.15 -0.12 -45.02
N PRO A 590 -23.36 0.45 -45.11
CA PRO A 590 -24.47 -0.22 -45.76
C PRO A 590 -24.25 -0.21 -47.29
N SER A 591 -24.53 -1.33 -47.94
CA SER A 591 -24.52 -1.49 -49.39
C SER A 591 -25.78 -2.25 -49.83
N VAL A 592 -26.27 -1.99 -51.03
CA VAL A 592 -27.44 -2.72 -51.59
C VAL A 592 -26.93 -3.69 -52.65
N VAL A 593 -27.16 -4.98 -52.44
CA VAL A 593 -26.84 -6.05 -53.39
C VAL A 593 -28.12 -6.86 -53.58
N ASP A 594 -28.57 -7.02 -54.83
CA ASP A 594 -29.79 -7.77 -55.18
C ASP A 594 -31.03 -7.36 -54.35
N GLU A 595 -31.31 -6.05 -54.28
CA GLU A 595 -32.42 -5.46 -53.51
C GLU A 595 -32.40 -5.72 -52.00
N LYS A 596 -31.30 -6.27 -51.46
CA LYS A 596 -31.08 -6.48 -50.02
C LYS A 596 -29.99 -5.57 -49.48
N VAL A 597 -30.22 -5.04 -48.29
CA VAL A 597 -29.20 -4.29 -47.54
C VAL A 597 -28.20 -5.28 -46.95
N THR A 598 -26.93 -5.07 -47.25
CA THR A 598 -25.78 -5.78 -46.69
C THR A 598 -24.85 -4.77 -46.01
N PHE A 599 -24.01 -5.25 -45.10
CA PHE A 599 -23.04 -4.39 -44.40
C PHE A 599 -21.63 -4.86 -44.68
N THR A 600 -20.75 -3.95 -45.12
CA THR A 600 -19.33 -4.22 -45.38
C THR A 600 -18.45 -3.39 -44.46
N ASP A 601 -17.15 -3.71 -44.42
CA ASP A 601 -16.12 -2.92 -43.73
C ASP A 601 -16.41 -2.68 -42.23
N LEU A 602 -16.87 -3.72 -41.54
CA LEU A 602 -17.19 -3.64 -40.11
C LEU A 602 -15.94 -3.29 -39.28
N SER A 603 -16.10 -2.38 -38.33
CA SER A 603 -15.03 -1.88 -37.45
C SER A 603 -15.59 -1.43 -36.10
N VAL A 604 -14.73 -1.36 -35.08
CA VAL A 604 -15.04 -0.76 -33.77
C VAL A 604 -14.47 0.66 -33.61
N GLU A 605 -13.65 1.10 -34.57
CA GLU A 605 -12.97 2.39 -34.55
C GLU A 605 -13.89 3.48 -35.11
N ARG A 606 -14.18 4.50 -34.29
CA ARG A 606 -15.01 5.64 -34.66
C ARG A 606 -14.26 6.60 -35.60
N GLY A 607 -14.99 7.28 -36.49
CA GLY A 607 -14.47 8.40 -37.30
C GLY A 607 -13.74 8.02 -38.60
N LEU A 608 -13.58 6.72 -38.90
CA LEU A 608 -13.01 6.26 -40.18
C LEU A 608 -14.09 6.20 -41.28
N SER A 609 -13.73 6.52 -42.53
CA SER A 609 -14.61 6.27 -43.68
C SER A 609 -14.61 4.77 -44.01
N HIS A 610 -15.78 4.13 -43.91
CA HIS A 610 -15.92 2.68 -44.05
C HIS A 610 -16.35 2.24 -45.45
N GLY A 611 -16.50 3.13 -46.43
CA GLY A 611 -16.68 2.73 -47.84
C GLY A 611 -15.33 2.36 -48.48
N GLN A 612 -15.33 1.45 -49.46
CA GLN A 612 -14.15 1.23 -50.30
C GLN A 612 -13.83 2.52 -51.08
N PRO A 613 -12.61 3.08 -50.96
CA PRO A 613 -12.21 4.21 -51.78
C PRO A 613 -12.13 3.80 -53.25
N ALA A 614 -12.43 4.72 -54.17
CA ALA A 614 -12.28 4.48 -55.60
C ALA A 614 -10.81 4.13 -55.94
N LEU A 615 -10.59 3.41 -57.04
CA LEU A 615 -9.25 3.00 -57.46
C LEU A 615 -8.31 4.23 -57.55
N GLY A 616 -7.23 4.24 -56.76
CA GLY A 616 -6.28 5.35 -56.69
C GLY A 616 -6.54 6.40 -55.59
N GLN A 617 -7.57 6.23 -54.75
CA GLN A 617 -7.81 7.10 -53.59
C GLN A 617 -7.37 6.45 -52.26
N VAL A 618 -6.80 7.29 -51.37
CA VAL A 618 -6.49 6.90 -49.99
C VAL A 618 -7.75 7.04 -49.13
N ARG A 619 -7.95 6.13 -48.19
CA ARG A 619 -9.09 6.14 -47.26
C ARG A 619 -9.14 7.47 -46.48
N GLY A 620 -10.19 8.27 -46.69
CA GLY A 620 -10.36 9.56 -46.02
C GLY A 620 -10.86 9.44 -44.57
N ARG A 621 -10.57 10.44 -43.73
CA ARG A 621 -11.28 10.67 -42.44
C ARG A 621 -12.65 11.29 -42.74
N ARG A 622 -13.66 11.05 -41.90
CA ARG A 622 -14.97 11.72 -42.06
C ARG A 622 -14.79 13.24 -41.91
N LEU A 623 -15.57 14.00 -42.69
CA LEU A 623 -15.58 15.48 -42.71
C LEU A 623 -16.51 16.10 -41.66
N PHE A 624 -17.19 15.28 -40.85
CA PHE A 624 -18.07 15.70 -39.77
C PHE A 624 -17.65 15.01 -38.47
N GLU A 625 -16.49 15.42 -37.95
CA GLU A 625 -16.07 15.32 -36.55
C GLU A 625 -14.94 16.33 -36.28
#